data_AF-U3AKT8-F1
#
_entry.id   AF-U3AKT8-F1
#
_cell.length_a   1.000
_cell.length_b   1.000
_cell.length_c   1.000
_cell.angle_alpha   90.00
_cell.angle_beta   90.00
_cell.angle_gamma   90.00
#
_symmetry.space_group_name_H-M   'P 1'
#
loop_
_entity.id
_entity.type
_entity.pdbx_description
1 polymer ?
#
loop_
_entity_poly.entity_id
_entity_poly.type
_entity_poly.pdbx_seq_one_letter_code
_entity_poly.pdbx_strand_id
1 'polypeptide(L)'
;MPGTTMNRLCGSGMDAVITAARAIRAGEAELIVAGGVESMSRAPFVMGKAETAFSRSAEIFGTTIGWRFVNKLMKAQYGVDSMPETAENVAEDFSISREDQDVFALHSQVKAAEAIASGRLAREITPVEIPQRKADPKIVDTDEHPRATSLEALAKLRAPFREGGSVTAGNASGVNDGAAALVIASAEAAKKHGLTPIARILGGATAGVAPRIMGFGPAPASK
;
A
#
# COMPACT_ATOMS: atom_id res chain seq x y z
N MET A 1 -15.20 -6.79 21.90
CA MET A 1 -15.28 -5.81 20.80
C MET A 1 -15.37 -6.57 19.49
N PRO A 2 -16.30 -6.24 18.57
CA PRO A 2 -16.35 -6.86 17.25
C PRO A 2 -15.17 -6.37 16.38
N GLY A 3 -14.88 -7.08 15.29
CA GLY A 3 -13.87 -6.70 14.31
C GLY A 3 -14.31 -7.08 12.89
N THR A 4 -13.84 -6.32 11.90
CA THR A 4 -14.14 -6.58 10.48
C THR A 4 -12.92 -6.25 9.65
N THR A 5 -12.57 -7.14 8.72
CA THR A 5 -11.49 -6.91 7.76
C THR A 5 -12.09 -6.38 6.47
N MET A 6 -11.59 -5.24 6.01
CA MET A 6 -11.97 -4.64 4.74
C MET A 6 -10.90 -4.89 3.69
N ASN A 7 -11.31 -5.06 2.44
CA ASN A 7 -10.40 -5.20 1.31
C ASN A 7 -10.79 -4.24 0.18
N ARG A 8 -9.95 -3.23 -0.02
CA ARG A 8 -9.89 -2.35 -1.19
C ARG A 8 -8.46 -2.26 -1.72
N LEU A 9 -7.76 -3.40 -1.76
CA LEU A 9 -6.35 -3.48 -2.19
C LEU A 9 -5.49 -2.40 -1.49
N CYS A 10 -4.72 -1.62 -2.25
CA CYS A 10 -3.84 -0.55 -1.74
C CYS A 10 -4.56 0.51 -0.89
N GLY A 11 -5.88 0.68 -1.05
CA GLY A 11 -6.69 1.65 -0.30
C GLY A 11 -7.30 1.11 1.00
N SER A 12 -7.07 -0.15 1.38
CA SER A 12 -7.80 -0.82 2.46
C SER A 12 -7.67 -0.12 3.82
N GLY A 13 -6.46 0.28 4.21
CA GLY A 13 -6.24 0.97 5.50
C GLY A 13 -6.95 2.33 5.57
N MET A 14 -6.97 3.08 4.47
CA MET A 14 -7.70 4.35 4.38
C MET A 14 -9.22 4.13 4.40
N ASP A 15 -9.72 3.10 3.73
CA ASP A 15 -11.15 2.77 3.70
C ASP A 15 -11.66 2.32 5.09
N ALA A 16 -10.81 1.65 5.88
CA ALA A 16 -11.10 1.32 7.28
C ALA A 16 -11.27 2.59 8.14
N VAL A 17 -10.39 3.59 7.98
CA VAL A 17 -10.49 4.88 8.67
C VAL A 17 -11.77 5.63 8.26
N ILE A 18 -12.08 5.67 6.96
CA ILE A 18 -13.30 6.33 6.45
C ILE A 18 -14.56 5.62 6.97
N THR A 19 -14.56 4.28 7.02
CA THR A 19 -15.70 3.49 7.51
C THR A 19 -15.92 3.71 9.00
N ALA A 20 -14.85 3.74 9.80
CA ALA A 20 -14.93 4.08 11.22
C ALA A 20 -15.49 5.50 11.45
N ALA A 21 -15.00 6.48 10.67
CA ALA A 21 -15.52 7.84 10.74
C ALA A 21 -17.00 7.93 10.37
N ARG A 22 -17.45 7.16 9.37
CA ARG A 22 -18.87 7.09 8.96
C ARG A 22 -19.75 6.48 10.05
N ALA A 23 -19.33 5.37 10.67
CA ALA A 23 -20.07 4.73 11.76
C ALA A 23 -20.22 5.65 12.97
N ILE A 24 -19.14 6.36 13.35
CA ILE A 24 -19.19 7.34 14.44
C ILE A 24 -20.11 8.51 14.08
N ARG A 25 -20.01 9.03 12.85
CA ARG A 25 -20.88 10.11 12.38
C ARG A 25 -22.35 9.72 12.33
N ALA A 26 -22.65 8.45 12.05
CA ALA A 26 -24.01 7.90 12.05
C ALA A 26 -24.58 7.69 13.47
N GLY A 27 -23.77 7.83 14.53
CA GLY A 27 -24.17 7.56 15.91
C GLY A 27 -24.23 6.08 16.26
N GLU A 28 -23.69 5.20 15.40
CA GLU A 28 -23.68 3.74 15.61
C GLU A 28 -22.48 3.28 16.46
N ALA A 29 -21.48 4.14 16.59
CA ALA A 29 -20.31 3.91 17.42
C ALA A 29 -19.79 5.22 18.03
N GLU A 30 -19.08 5.11 19.15
CA GLU A 30 -18.45 6.26 19.82
C GLU A 30 -16.92 6.22 19.71
N LEU A 31 -16.33 5.03 19.57
CA LEU A 31 -14.90 4.78 19.59
C LEU A 31 -14.57 3.53 18.75
N ILE A 32 -13.64 3.65 17.79
CA ILE A 32 -13.21 2.57 16.90
C ILE A 32 -11.69 2.63 16.70
N VAL A 33 -11.03 1.47 16.70
CA VAL A 33 -9.66 1.31 16.20
C VAL A 33 -9.72 0.95 14.71
N ALA A 34 -9.09 1.74 13.86
CA ALA A 34 -9.08 1.54 12.42
C ALA A 34 -7.65 1.60 11.88
N GLY A 35 -7.34 0.77 10.88
CA GLY A 35 -5.98 0.65 10.37
C GLY A 35 -5.85 -0.34 9.22
N GLY A 36 -4.63 -0.74 8.95
CA GLY A 36 -4.30 -1.74 7.94
C GLY A 36 -3.06 -2.51 8.33
N VAL A 37 -2.92 -3.71 7.76
CA VAL A 37 -1.75 -4.57 7.90
C VAL A 37 -1.54 -5.30 6.58
N GLU A 38 -0.29 -5.49 6.22
CA GLU A 38 0.11 -6.38 5.13
C GLU A 38 1.43 -7.08 5.51
N SER A 39 1.54 -8.36 5.15
CA SER A 39 2.82 -9.08 5.24
C SER A 39 3.08 -9.80 3.93
N MET A 40 3.59 -9.03 2.96
CA MET A 40 3.85 -9.52 1.61
C MET A 40 4.97 -10.58 1.59
N SER A 41 5.95 -10.51 2.51
CA SER A 41 7.00 -11.53 2.67
C SER A 41 6.46 -12.89 3.07
N ARG A 42 5.27 -12.93 3.70
CA ARG A 42 4.62 -14.15 4.19
C ARG A 42 3.40 -14.55 3.38
N ALA A 43 3.16 -13.88 2.26
CA ALA A 43 2.03 -14.17 1.39
C ALA A 43 2.14 -15.61 0.84
N PRO A 44 1.12 -16.47 1.04
CA PRO A 44 1.21 -17.87 0.68
C PRO A 44 1.21 -18.10 -0.83
N PHE A 45 1.53 -19.33 -1.23
CA PHE A 45 1.12 -19.86 -2.53
C PHE A 45 -0.32 -20.38 -2.46
N VAL A 46 -1.04 -20.32 -3.57
CA VAL A 46 -2.42 -20.80 -3.69
C VAL A 46 -2.58 -21.70 -4.92
N MET A 47 -3.42 -22.72 -4.78
CA MET A 47 -3.75 -23.68 -5.83
C MET A 47 -5.26 -23.82 -5.93
N GLY A 48 -5.80 -23.83 -7.15
CA GLY A 48 -7.21 -24.10 -7.39
C GLY A 48 -7.58 -25.54 -7.02
N LYS A 49 -8.85 -25.77 -6.66
CA LYS A 49 -9.34 -27.15 -6.47
C LYS A 49 -9.36 -27.88 -7.82
N ALA A 50 -9.13 -29.18 -7.79
CA ALA A 50 -9.38 -30.02 -8.97
C ALA A 50 -10.87 -29.96 -9.34
N GLU A 51 -11.16 -29.70 -10.62
CA GLU A 51 -12.54 -29.65 -11.12
C GLU A 51 -13.09 -31.04 -11.45
N THR A 52 -12.21 -32.01 -11.69
CA THR A 52 -12.55 -33.40 -12.02
C THR A 52 -11.64 -34.39 -11.30
N ALA A 53 -12.14 -35.61 -11.08
CA ALA A 53 -11.35 -36.70 -10.52
C ALA A 53 -10.14 -37.01 -11.41
N PHE A 54 -8.98 -37.26 -10.79
CA PHE A 54 -7.71 -37.53 -11.49
C PHE A 54 -7.25 -36.42 -12.46
N SER A 55 -7.62 -35.16 -12.20
CA SER A 55 -7.14 -34.00 -12.96
C SER A 55 -5.60 -33.99 -13.03
N ARG A 56 -5.07 -33.68 -14.21
CA ARG A 56 -3.63 -33.54 -14.48
C ARG A 56 -3.18 -32.08 -14.55
N SER A 57 -4.11 -31.14 -14.40
CA SER A 57 -3.81 -29.71 -14.37
C SER A 57 -3.72 -29.25 -12.92
N ALA A 58 -2.57 -28.70 -12.54
CA ALA A 58 -2.36 -28.05 -11.26
C ALA A 58 -1.47 -26.82 -11.47
N GLU A 59 -1.99 -25.65 -11.14
CA GLU A 59 -1.26 -24.39 -11.18
C GLU A 59 -1.12 -23.83 -9.77
N ILE A 60 0.07 -23.30 -9.47
CA ILE A 60 0.39 -22.67 -8.18
C ILE A 60 0.69 -21.21 -8.44
N PHE A 61 0.03 -20.31 -7.71
CA PHE A 61 0.21 -18.87 -7.82
C PHE A 61 0.80 -18.30 -6.54
N GLY A 62 1.77 -17.39 -6.67
CA GLY A 62 2.19 -16.54 -5.55
C GLY A 62 1.12 -15.49 -5.25
N THR A 63 0.88 -15.20 -3.96
CA THR A 63 -0.08 -14.15 -3.57
C THR A 63 0.58 -12.84 -3.17
N THR A 64 1.91 -12.78 -3.13
CA THR A 64 2.71 -11.59 -2.76
C THR A 64 2.22 -10.34 -3.48
N ILE A 65 2.10 -10.36 -4.81
CA ILE A 65 1.54 -9.25 -5.58
C ILE A 65 1.08 -9.74 -6.95
N GLY A 66 0.13 -9.03 -7.56
CA GLY A 66 -0.25 -9.21 -8.95
C GLY A 66 -1.41 -10.15 -9.21
N TRP A 67 -1.70 -10.32 -10.49
CA TRP A 67 -2.81 -11.12 -11.00
C TRP A 67 -2.61 -12.62 -10.75
N ARG A 68 -3.68 -13.30 -10.34
CA ARG A 68 -3.76 -14.76 -10.20
C ARG A 68 -5.19 -15.21 -10.49
N PHE A 69 -5.37 -16.47 -10.88
CA PHE A 69 -6.68 -17.00 -11.28
C PHE A 69 -7.41 -16.07 -12.26
N VAL A 70 -6.69 -15.62 -13.29
CA VAL A 70 -7.17 -14.58 -14.21
C VAL A 70 -8.44 -15.03 -14.91
N ASN A 71 -9.51 -14.24 -14.74
CA ASN A 71 -10.74 -14.43 -15.47
C ASN A 71 -10.56 -14.01 -16.94
N LYS A 72 -10.94 -14.90 -17.88
CA LYS A 72 -10.84 -14.67 -19.33
C LYS A 72 -11.60 -13.42 -19.78
N LEU A 73 -12.78 -13.15 -19.21
CA LEU A 73 -13.58 -11.96 -19.52
C LEU A 73 -12.92 -10.68 -19.01
N MET A 74 -12.29 -10.72 -17.82
CA MET A 74 -11.54 -9.57 -17.29
C MET A 74 -10.41 -9.18 -18.25
N LYS A 75 -9.61 -10.18 -18.66
CA LYS A 75 -8.53 -9.97 -19.64
C LYS A 75 -9.05 -9.44 -20.97
N ALA A 76 -10.15 -10.00 -21.49
CA ALA A 76 -10.69 -9.61 -22.79
C ALA A 76 -11.32 -8.21 -22.80
N GLN A 77 -11.96 -7.78 -21.70
CA GLN A 77 -12.69 -6.50 -21.65
C GLN A 77 -11.83 -5.34 -21.15
N TYR A 78 -10.92 -5.59 -20.19
CA TYR A 78 -10.23 -4.52 -19.46
C TYR A 78 -8.71 -4.68 -19.42
N GLY A 79 -8.17 -5.81 -19.90
CA GLY A 79 -6.77 -6.16 -19.73
C GLY A 79 -6.48 -6.73 -18.33
N VAL A 80 -5.22 -7.15 -18.13
CA VAL A 80 -4.68 -7.63 -16.84
C VAL A 80 -3.26 -7.10 -16.66
N ASP A 81 -3.07 -5.83 -17.00
CA ASP A 81 -1.80 -5.15 -16.85
C ASP A 81 -1.33 -5.25 -15.40
N SER A 82 -0.06 -5.61 -15.22
CA SER A 82 0.61 -5.53 -13.92
C SER A 82 0.68 -4.08 -13.45
N MET A 83 0.87 -3.87 -12.15
CA MET A 83 0.93 -2.51 -11.60
C MET A 83 2.03 -1.64 -12.27
N PRO A 84 3.25 -2.15 -12.53
CA PRO A 84 4.23 -1.38 -13.30
C PRO A 84 3.79 -1.07 -14.74
N GLU A 85 3.11 -1.99 -15.43
CA GLU A 85 2.57 -1.71 -16.77
C GLU A 85 1.48 -0.63 -16.74
N THR A 86 0.65 -0.58 -15.69
CA THR A 86 -0.30 0.54 -15.52
C THR A 86 0.39 1.87 -15.22
N ALA A 87 1.56 1.85 -14.57
CA ALA A 87 2.36 3.05 -14.33
C ALA A 87 2.99 3.56 -15.64
N GLU A 88 3.46 2.66 -16.51
CA GLU A 88 3.91 3.01 -17.87
C GLU A 88 2.76 3.63 -18.69
N ASN A 89 1.56 3.06 -18.62
CA ASN A 89 0.37 3.62 -19.28
C ASN A 89 0.06 5.04 -18.78
N VAL A 90 0.15 5.29 -17.47
CA VAL A 90 -0.04 6.63 -16.90
C VAL A 90 1.08 7.58 -17.37
N ALA A 91 2.33 7.13 -17.38
CA ALA A 91 3.43 7.95 -17.86
C ALA A 91 3.25 8.35 -19.33
N GLU A 92 2.81 7.42 -20.17
CA GLU A 92 2.52 7.66 -21.59
C GLU A 92 1.31 8.59 -21.79
N ASP A 93 0.16 8.24 -21.22
CA ASP A 93 -1.10 8.97 -21.38
C ASP A 93 -1.02 10.43 -20.87
N PHE A 94 -0.20 10.67 -19.84
CA PHE A 94 -0.05 11.97 -19.19
C PHE A 94 1.31 12.63 -19.44
N SER A 95 2.12 12.08 -20.35
CA SER A 95 3.43 12.65 -20.76
C SER A 95 4.39 12.91 -19.59
N ILE A 96 4.51 11.96 -18.67
CA ILE A 96 5.41 12.05 -17.51
C ILE A 96 6.78 11.50 -17.92
N SER A 97 7.78 12.37 -18.01
CA SER A 97 9.12 11.99 -18.44
C SER A 97 9.80 11.03 -17.46
N ARG A 98 10.78 10.27 -17.95
CA ARG A 98 11.62 9.40 -17.11
C ARG A 98 12.42 10.24 -16.10
N GLU A 99 12.90 11.39 -16.53
CA GLU A 99 13.69 12.32 -15.74
C GLU A 99 12.87 12.83 -14.55
N ASP A 100 11.61 13.22 -14.78
CA ASP A 100 10.72 13.69 -13.71
C ASP A 100 10.40 12.56 -12.71
N GLN A 101 10.23 11.32 -13.19
CA GLN A 101 10.04 10.15 -12.33
C GLN A 101 11.25 9.93 -11.41
N ASP A 102 12.47 10.00 -11.96
CA ASP A 102 13.71 9.81 -11.19
C ASP A 102 13.98 10.99 -10.23
N VAL A 103 13.68 12.23 -10.63
CA VAL A 103 13.76 13.41 -9.75
C VAL A 103 12.79 13.27 -8.58
N PHE A 104 11.55 12.86 -8.85
CA PHE A 104 10.56 12.60 -7.81
C PHE A 104 11.03 11.51 -6.85
N ALA A 105 11.58 10.41 -7.38
CA ALA A 105 12.11 9.32 -6.59
C ALA A 105 13.29 9.74 -5.69
N LEU A 106 14.24 10.52 -6.22
CA LEU A 106 15.34 11.07 -5.44
C LEU A 106 14.84 11.97 -4.32
N HIS A 107 13.92 12.89 -4.61
CA HIS A 107 13.32 13.76 -3.60
C HIS A 107 12.63 12.96 -2.49
N SER A 108 11.98 11.85 -2.83
CA SER A 108 11.38 10.93 -1.84
C SER A 108 12.46 10.33 -0.92
N GLN A 109 13.55 9.82 -1.48
CA GLN A 109 14.65 9.22 -0.70
C GLN A 109 15.33 10.23 0.22
N VAL A 110 15.61 11.45 -0.27
CA VAL A 110 16.23 12.52 0.53
C VAL A 110 15.34 12.90 1.71
N LYS A 111 14.04 13.15 1.46
CA LYS A 111 13.09 13.52 2.53
C LYS A 111 12.91 12.39 3.55
N ALA A 112 12.88 11.14 3.11
CA ALA A 112 12.80 10.00 4.02
C ALA A 112 14.05 9.91 4.91
N ALA A 113 15.24 10.05 4.34
CA ALA A 113 16.49 10.05 5.09
C ALA A 113 16.55 11.20 6.12
N GLU A 114 16.14 12.41 5.74
CA GLU A 114 16.04 13.56 6.65
C GLU A 114 15.02 13.34 7.78
N ALA A 115 13.87 12.73 7.48
CA ALA A 115 12.83 12.44 8.47
C ALA A 115 13.26 11.36 9.47
N ILE A 116 14.04 10.36 9.02
CA ILE A 116 14.67 9.36 9.89
C ILE A 116 15.74 10.03 10.76
N ALA A 117 16.68 10.75 10.15
CA ALA A 117 17.80 11.39 10.85
C ALA A 117 17.35 12.42 11.89
N SER A 118 16.25 13.13 11.64
CA SER A 118 15.66 14.10 12.56
C SER A 118 14.79 13.47 13.68
N GLY A 119 14.63 12.15 13.68
CA GLY A 119 13.74 11.44 14.63
C GLY A 119 12.27 11.77 14.43
N ARG A 120 11.86 12.29 13.25
CA ARG A 120 10.45 12.57 12.96
C ARG A 120 9.65 11.28 12.85
N LEU A 121 10.13 10.29 12.09
CA LEU A 121 9.43 9.00 11.92
C LEU A 121 9.42 8.16 13.21
N ALA A 122 10.45 8.28 14.05
CA ALA A 122 10.49 7.59 15.34
C ALA A 122 9.30 7.95 16.27
N ARG A 123 8.61 9.09 16.04
CA ARG A 123 7.43 9.49 16.83
C ARG A 123 6.16 8.69 16.50
N GLU A 124 6.09 8.11 15.31
CA GLU A 124 4.93 7.34 14.84
C GLU A 124 5.19 5.82 14.84
N ILE A 125 6.43 5.40 15.07
CA ILE A 125 6.82 3.98 15.09
C ILE A 125 6.72 3.41 16.50
N THR A 126 5.95 2.33 16.64
CA THR A 126 6.05 1.42 17.79
C THR A 126 7.06 0.33 17.45
N PRO A 127 8.17 0.16 18.20
CA PRO A 127 9.16 -0.88 17.93
C PRO A 127 8.55 -2.28 17.95
N VAL A 128 9.03 -3.14 17.04
CA VAL A 128 8.65 -4.56 16.96
C VAL A 128 9.79 -5.41 17.49
N GLU A 129 9.52 -6.21 18.52
CA GLU A 129 10.49 -7.17 19.06
C GLU A 129 10.38 -8.51 18.34
N ILE A 130 11.50 -9.00 17.80
CA ILE A 130 11.59 -10.29 17.13
C ILE A 130 12.31 -11.28 18.06
N PRO A 131 11.60 -12.29 18.61
CA PRO A 131 12.19 -13.27 19.51
C PRO A 131 13.34 -14.05 18.84
N GLN A 132 14.43 -14.25 19.59
CA GLN A 132 15.59 -15.04 19.14
C GLN A 132 15.78 -16.27 20.04
N ARG A 133 16.23 -17.40 19.47
CA ARG A 133 16.31 -18.68 20.20
C ARG A 133 17.33 -18.67 21.36
N LYS A 134 18.43 -17.92 21.24
CA LYS A 134 19.55 -17.89 22.20
C LYS A 134 20.19 -16.49 22.31
N ALA A 135 19.39 -15.45 22.17
CA ALA A 135 19.82 -14.06 22.26
C ALA A 135 18.62 -13.20 22.65
N ASP A 136 18.87 -11.94 23.05
CA ASP A 136 17.82 -10.98 23.33
C ASP A 136 16.98 -10.70 22.06
N PRO A 137 15.71 -10.28 22.19
CA PRO A 137 14.88 -9.96 21.04
C PRO A 137 15.54 -8.91 20.14
N LYS A 138 15.53 -9.14 18.82
CA LYS A 138 15.96 -8.14 17.86
C LYS A 138 14.87 -7.08 17.76
N ILE A 139 15.21 -5.84 18.09
CA ILE A 139 14.30 -4.70 17.97
C ILE A 139 14.34 -4.17 16.53
N VAL A 140 13.17 -3.97 15.94
CA VAL A 140 12.99 -3.27 14.67
C VAL A 140 12.16 -2.01 14.95
N ASP A 141 12.82 -0.85 14.89
CA ASP A 141 12.25 0.46 15.23
C ASP A 141 12.47 1.52 14.14
N THR A 142 13.01 1.11 12.99
CA THR A 142 13.42 1.99 11.90
C THR A 142 13.01 1.39 10.56
N ASP A 143 12.45 2.21 9.67
CA ASP A 143 12.10 1.79 8.32
C ASP A 143 13.34 1.34 7.53
N GLU A 144 13.29 0.14 6.93
CA GLU A 144 14.44 -0.48 6.26
C GLU A 144 14.52 -0.20 4.75
N HIS A 145 13.43 0.30 4.14
CA HIS A 145 13.33 0.45 2.69
C HIS A 145 13.97 1.71 2.08
N PRO A 146 14.10 2.85 2.81
CA PRO A 146 14.82 4.01 2.30
C PRO A 146 16.27 3.68 1.91
N ARG A 147 16.73 4.28 0.81
CA ARG A 147 18.01 3.99 0.17
C ARG A 147 18.69 5.31 -0.20
N ALA A 148 19.94 5.48 0.22
CA ALA A 148 20.78 6.55 -0.32
C ALA A 148 21.00 6.31 -1.82
N THR A 149 20.70 7.32 -2.64
CA THR A 149 20.77 7.23 -4.11
C THR A 149 21.13 8.59 -4.71
N SER A 150 21.35 8.63 -6.03
CA SER A 150 21.58 9.84 -6.81
C SER A 150 20.85 9.77 -8.16
N LEU A 151 20.71 10.90 -8.86
CA LEU A 151 20.11 10.91 -10.20
C LEU A 151 20.91 10.03 -11.18
N GLU A 152 22.25 10.05 -11.09
CA GLU A 152 23.11 9.24 -11.96
C GLU A 152 22.94 7.74 -11.70
N ALA A 153 22.69 7.37 -10.44
CA ALA A 153 22.41 5.98 -10.08
C ALA A 153 21.02 5.55 -10.58
N LEU A 154 20.01 6.39 -10.41
CA LEU A 154 18.65 6.13 -10.87
C LEU A 154 18.59 6.03 -12.40
N ALA A 155 19.21 6.96 -13.13
CA ALA A 155 19.22 6.99 -14.60
C ALA A 155 19.83 5.73 -15.23
N LYS A 156 20.75 5.04 -14.54
CA LYS A 156 21.36 3.78 -15.00
C LYS A 156 20.44 2.56 -14.85
N LEU A 157 19.36 2.67 -14.10
CA LEU A 157 18.43 1.56 -13.89
C LEU A 157 17.63 1.28 -15.18
N ARG A 158 17.55 -0.01 -15.51
CA ARG A 158 16.71 -0.50 -16.61
C ARG A 158 15.24 -0.45 -16.19
N ALA A 159 14.36 -0.27 -17.18
CA ALA A 159 12.91 -0.45 -17.02
C ALA A 159 12.55 -1.89 -17.43
N PRO A 160 12.40 -2.84 -16.49
CA PRO A 160 12.22 -4.24 -16.84
C PRO A 160 10.78 -4.58 -17.24
N PHE A 161 9.84 -3.66 -17.05
CA PHE A 161 8.41 -3.93 -17.17
C PHE A 161 7.86 -3.71 -18.58
N ARG A 162 8.55 -2.89 -19.38
CA ARG A 162 8.22 -2.61 -20.77
C ARG A 162 9.51 -2.27 -21.52
N GLU A 163 9.68 -2.84 -22.71
CA GLU A 163 10.80 -2.46 -23.58
C GLU A 163 10.68 -0.97 -23.93
N GLY A 164 11.74 -0.18 -23.67
CA GLY A 164 11.70 1.27 -23.83
C GLY A 164 10.86 2.02 -22.79
N GLY A 165 10.43 1.36 -21.71
CA GLY A 165 9.65 1.97 -20.63
C GLY A 165 10.43 2.94 -19.75
N SER A 166 9.71 3.70 -18.92
CA SER A 166 10.28 4.66 -17.96
C SER A 166 10.29 4.16 -16.51
N VAL A 167 9.48 3.15 -16.18
CA VAL A 167 9.31 2.67 -14.81
C VAL A 167 10.42 1.70 -14.44
N THR A 168 11.13 1.99 -13.35
CA THR A 168 12.27 1.21 -12.84
C THR A 168 12.09 0.83 -11.38
N ALA A 169 12.93 -0.07 -10.87
CA ALA A 169 12.96 -0.38 -9.44
C ALA A 169 13.43 0.78 -8.53
N GLY A 170 13.96 1.86 -9.13
CA GLY A 170 14.39 3.06 -8.39
C GLY A 170 13.30 4.11 -8.27
N ASN A 171 12.35 4.16 -9.21
CA ASN A 171 11.23 5.10 -9.24
C ASN A 171 9.86 4.45 -8.97
N ALA A 172 9.83 3.15 -8.66
CA ALA A 172 8.67 2.43 -8.14
C ALA A 172 8.88 2.01 -6.67
N SER A 173 7.78 1.80 -5.94
CA SER A 173 7.82 1.28 -4.56
C SER A 173 8.21 -0.21 -4.53
N GLY A 174 8.67 -0.65 -3.36
CA GLY A 174 8.96 -2.05 -3.09
C GLY A 174 7.74 -2.88 -2.70
N VAL A 175 8.03 -4.13 -2.35
CA VAL A 175 7.16 -5.06 -1.63
C VAL A 175 7.63 -5.03 -0.17
N ASN A 176 6.71 -4.75 0.76
CA ASN A 176 7.06 -4.44 2.15
C ASN A 176 6.08 -5.09 3.13
N ASP A 177 6.50 -5.20 4.39
CA ASP A 177 5.67 -5.65 5.51
C ASP A 177 5.42 -4.48 6.47
N GLY A 178 4.22 -4.39 7.04
CA GLY A 178 3.91 -3.34 8.01
C GLY A 178 2.46 -3.33 8.48
N ALA A 179 2.21 -2.62 9.59
CA ALA A 179 0.88 -2.36 10.11
C ALA A 179 0.80 -0.94 10.67
N ALA A 180 -0.37 -0.31 10.56
CA ALA A 180 -0.65 1.00 11.15
C ALA A 180 -2.09 1.02 11.66
N ALA A 181 -2.32 1.70 12.79
CA ALA A 181 -3.65 1.85 13.36
C ALA A 181 -3.83 3.22 14.03
N LEU A 182 -5.07 3.70 14.03
CA LEU A 182 -5.51 4.94 14.64
C LEU A 182 -6.68 4.65 15.58
N VAL A 183 -6.74 5.38 16.68
CA VAL A 183 -7.93 5.46 17.52
C VAL A 183 -8.79 6.61 16.99
N ILE A 184 -10.03 6.31 16.61
CA ILE A 184 -11.00 7.28 16.10
C ILE A 184 -12.15 7.33 17.10
N ALA A 185 -12.49 8.54 17.56
CA ALA A 185 -13.49 8.74 18.60
C ALA A 185 -14.41 9.91 18.24
N SER A 186 -15.66 9.89 18.72
CA SER A 186 -16.47 11.11 18.81
C SER A 186 -15.84 12.10 19.80
N ALA A 187 -16.24 13.37 19.73
CA ALA A 187 -15.73 14.39 20.65
C ALA A 187 -16.11 14.07 22.11
N GLU A 188 -17.34 13.56 22.30
CA GLU A 188 -17.89 13.12 23.57
C GLU A 188 -17.10 11.93 24.13
N ALA A 189 -16.79 10.94 23.29
CA ALA A 189 -16.00 9.78 23.67
C ALA A 189 -14.56 10.16 24.01
N ALA A 190 -13.94 11.02 23.19
CA ALA A 190 -12.59 11.53 23.46
C ALA A 190 -12.53 12.20 24.84
N LYS A 191 -13.51 13.06 25.16
CA LYS A 191 -13.62 13.70 26.49
C LYS A 191 -13.86 12.68 27.60
N LYS A 192 -14.80 11.74 27.42
CA LYS A 192 -15.15 10.69 28.38
C LYS A 192 -13.95 9.81 28.74
N HIS A 193 -13.09 9.51 27.77
CA HIS A 193 -11.93 8.64 27.93
C HIS A 193 -10.61 9.38 28.15
N GLY A 194 -10.63 10.72 28.28
CA GLY A 194 -9.42 11.53 28.49
C GLY A 194 -8.43 11.46 27.33
N LEU A 195 -8.90 11.22 26.10
CA LEU A 195 -8.06 11.18 24.90
C LEU A 195 -7.70 12.59 24.44
N THR A 196 -6.51 12.73 23.84
CA THR A 196 -6.06 13.99 23.23
C THR A 196 -6.23 13.91 21.71
N PRO A 197 -7.21 14.61 21.10
CA PRO A 197 -7.37 14.62 19.65
C PRO A 197 -6.18 15.29 18.95
N ILE A 198 -5.63 14.63 17.93
CA ILE A 198 -4.52 15.18 17.11
C ILE A 198 -4.99 15.74 15.76
N ALA A 199 -6.17 15.33 15.30
CA ALA A 199 -6.76 15.76 14.03
C ALA A 199 -8.28 15.54 14.04
N ARG A 200 -8.97 16.14 13.06
CA ARG A 200 -10.40 15.93 12.78
C ARG A 200 -10.57 15.39 11.38
N ILE A 201 -11.35 14.32 11.24
CA ILE A 201 -11.71 13.75 9.93
C ILE A 201 -12.80 14.62 9.30
N LEU A 202 -12.50 15.25 8.17
CA LEU A 202 -13.46 16.09 7.44
C LEU A 202 -14.39 15.26 6.55
N GLY A 203 -13.85 14.19 5.96
CA GLY A 203 -14.55 13.31 5.05
C GLY A 203 -13.59 12.40 4.29
N GLY A 204 -14.14 11.59 3.39
CA GLY A 204 -13.38 10.74 2.49
C GLY A 204 -14.27 10.28 1.33
N ALA A 205 -13.68 10.24 0.14
CA ALA A 205 -14.35 9.88 -1.11
C ALA A 205 -13.61 8.73 -1.81
N THR A 206 -14.34 7.99 -2.63
CA THR A 206 -13.80 6.92 -3.49
C THR A 206 -14.24 7.18 -4.92
N ALA A 207 -13.38 6.88 -5.87
CA ALA A 207 -13.65 7.03 -7.29
C ALA A 207 -13.07 5.84 -8.07
N GLY A 208 -13.75 5.46 -9.15
CA GLY A 208 -13.27 4.44 -10.09
C GLY A 208 -12.66 5.08 -11.33
N VAL A 209 -11.61 4.45 -11.86
CA VAL A 209 -11.00 4.76 -13.16
C VAL A 209 -10.79 3.45 -13.93
N ALA A 210 -10.40 3.54 -15.21
CA ALA A 210 -10.08 2.35 -15.99
C ALA A 210 -8.89 1.57 -15.35
N PRO A 211 -8.94 0.23 -15.26
CA PRO A 211 -7.88 -0.57 -14.63
C PRO A 211 -6.47 -0.30 -15.18
N ARG A 212 -6.34 -0.10 -16.50
CA ARG A 212 -5.05 0.16 -17.17
C ARG A 212 -4.33 1.44 -16.70
N ILE A 213 -5.02 2.36 -16.02
CA ILE A 213 -4.48 3.61 -15.47
C ILE A 213 -4.84 3.78 -13.99
N MET A 214 -4.89 2.67 -13.24
CA MET A 214 -5.29 2.68 -11.83
C MET A 214 -4.53 3.71 -10.96
N GLY A 215 -3.27 4.02 -11.30
CA GLY A 215 -2.45 5.02 -10.61
C GLY A 215 -3.02 6.45 -10.66
N PHE A 216 -3.94 6.73 -11.59
CA PHE A 216 -4.65 8.01 -11.70
C PHE A 216 -5.87 8.11 -10.76
N GLY A 217 -6.26 7.02 -10.08
CA GLY A 217 -7.41 6.97 -9.18
C GLY A 217 -7.51 8.10 -8.14
N PRO A 218 -6.41 8.62 -7.56
CA PRO A 218 -6.46 9.75 -6.63
C PRO A 218 -7.02 11.05 -7.23
N ALA A 219 -6.81 11.32 -8.53
CA ALA A 219 -7.21 12.58 -9.15
C ALA A 219 -8.73 12.86 -9.15
N PRO A 220 -9.62 11.90 -9.46
CA PRO A 220 -11.06 12.08 -9.25
C PRO A 220 -11.50 11.93 -7.80
N ALA A 221 -10.74 11.23 -6.94
CA ALA A 221 -11.11 11.03 -5.53
C ALA A 221 -10.88 12.27 -4.64
N SER A 222 -10.01 13.19 -5.07
CA SER A 222 -9.63 14.40 -4.32
C SER A 222 -10.36 15.68 -4.76
N LYS A 223 -11.39 15.56 -5.60
CA LYS A 223 -12.21 16.70 -6.07
C LYS A 223 -13.25 17.16 -5.05
#